data_AF-A0A132E9R1-F1
#
_entry.id   AF-A0A132E9R1-F1
#
_cell.length_a   1.000
_cell.length_b   1.000
_cell.length_c   1.000
_cell.angle_alpha   90.00
_cell.angle_beta   90.00
_cell.angle_gamma   90.00
#
_symmetry.space_group_name_H-M   'P 1'
#
loop_
_entity.id
_entity.type
_entity.pdbx_description
1 polymer ?
#
loop_
_entity_poly.entity_id
_entity_poly.type
_entity_poly.pdbx_seq_one_letter_code
_entity_poly.pdbx_strand_id
1 'polypeptide(L)'
;MDDRNWAEISCQPSGERTFDIALAEFEGEILLIEAYGEPFTLRHLSEAVTLYRLHQALAELALLDIDGQGISRCIRMCVDDAAVRFELTQLGVLEGVLLELAGALNQQDVHASTTQRWDKLKSKLEWVS
;
A
#
# COMPACT_ATOMS: atom_id res chain seq x y z
N MET A 1 45.00 5.49 15.71
CA MET A 1 43.56 5.77 15.86
C MET A 1 43.09 6.16 14.49
N ASP A 2 42.29 5.30 13.87
CA ASP A 2 41.82 5.44 12.50
C ASP A 2 40.48 6.18 12.56
N ASP A 3 40.54 7.50 12.45
CA ASP A 3 39.37 8.38 12.35
C ASP A 3 38.76 8.18 10.96
N ARG A 4 37.89 7.17 10.85
CA ARG A 4 37.08 6.98 9.66
C ARG A 4 36.16 8.18 9.53
N ASN A 5 36.52 9.01 8.57
CA ASN A 5 35.88 10.25 8.18
C ASN A 5 34.49 9.93 7.60
N TRP A 6 33.46 9.85 8.46
CA TRP A 6 32.06 9.65 8.07
C TRP A 6 31.46 10.86 7.33
N ALA A 7 32.24 11.92 7.07
CA ALA A 7 31.75 13.18 6.52
C ALA A 7 31.63 13.22 4.99
N GLU A 8 31.99 12.16 4.26
CA GLU A 8 31.95 12.15 2.79
C GLU A 8 31.12 11.01 2.19
N ILE A 9 30.19 10.44 2.95
CA ILE A 9 29.04 9.77 2.31
C ILE A 9 28.00 10.85 2.05
N SER A 10 28.29 11.73 1.09
CA SER A 10 27.22 12.42 0.41
C SER A 10 26.47 11.36 -0.40
N CYS A 11 25.47 10.71 0.21
CA CYS A 11 24.42 10.04 -0.53
C CYS A 11 23.71 11.13 -1.35
N GLN A 12 24.24 11.44 -2.52
CA GLN A 12 23.39 11.99 -3.58
C GLN A 12 22.29 10.96 -3.78
N PRO A 13 21.00 11.29 -3.57
CA PRO A 13 19.93 10.32 -3.76
C PRO A 13 19.87 9.98 -5.24
N SER A 14 20.56 8.91 -5.63
CA SER A 14 20.59 8.42 -7.00
C SER A 14 19.27 7.69 -7.27
N GLY A 15 18.21 8.42 -7.62
CA GLY A 15 16.95 7.82 -8.11
C GLY A 15 16.42 6.64 -7.29
N GLU A 16 16.65 6.64 -5.97
CA GLU A 16 16.23 5.54 -5.10
C GLU A 16 14.72 5.61 -4.94
N ARG A 17 14.05 4.51 -5.31
CA ARG A 17 12.62 4.32 -5.12
C ARG A 17 12.31 4.42 -3.63
N THR A 18 11.64 5.49 -3.24
CA THR A 18 11.22 5.72 -1.85
C THR A 18 9.97 4.88 -1.54
N PHE A 19 9.73 4.61 -0.25
CA PHE A 19 8.56 3.84 0.19
C PHE A 19 7.23 4.49 -0.21
N ASP A 20 7.17 5.82 -0.26
CA ASP A 20 5.97 6.54 -0.69
C ASP A 20 5.69 6.41 -2.19
N ILE A 21 6.72 6.30 -3.02
CA ILE A 21 6.58 5.99 -4.45
C ILE A 21 6.08 4.55 -4.60
N ALA A 22 6.66 3.60 -3.86
CA ALA A 22 6.23 2.20 -3.90
C ALA A 22 4.76 2.02 -3.48
N LEU A 23 4.31 2.72 -2.42
CA LEU A 23 2.90 2.74 -2.02
C LEU A 23 2.01 3.35 -3.11
N ALA A 24 2.44 4.45 -3.74
CA ALA A 24 1.68 5.13 -4.78
C ALA A 24 1.53 4.28 -6.05
N GLU A 25 2.58 3.57 -6.46
CA GLU A 25 2.54 2.64 -7.60
C GLU A 25 1.61 1.47 -7.33
N PHE A 26 1.69 0.87 -6.14
CA PHE A 26 0.81 -0.23 -5.76
C PHE A 26 -0.65 0.22 -5.71
N GLU A 27 -0.94 1.39 -5.12
CA GLU A 27 -2.29 1.95 -5.13
C GLU A 27 -2.77 2.19 -6.58
N GLY A 28 -1.89 2.69 -7.45
CA GLY A 28 -2.18 2.83 -8.87
C GLY A 28 -2.52 1.52 -9.56
N GLU A 29 -1.77 0.44 -9.31
CA GLU A 29 -2.06 -0.90 -9.85
C GLU A 29 -3.46 -1.38 -9.42
N ILE A 30 -3.79 -1.26 -8.14
CA ILE A 30 -5.09 -1.67 -7.58
C ILE A 30 -6.24 -0.88 -8.22
N LEU A 31 -6.08 0.43 -8.39
CA LEU A 31 -7.08 1.28 -9.03
C LEU A 31 -7.22 0.99 -10.53
N LEU A 32 -6.17 0.59 -11.22
CA LEU A 32 -6.24 0.14 -12.62
C LEU A 32 -7.04 -1.16 -12.73
N ILE A 33 -6.73 -2.15 -11.89
CA ILE A 33 -7.46 -3.44 -11.84
C ILE A 33 -8.95 -3.18 -11.61
N GLU A 34 -9.31 -2.32 -10.65
CA GLU A 34 -10.69 -1.89 -10.39
C GLU A 34 -11.32 -1.26 -11.64
N ALA A 35 -10.63 -0.33 -12.30
CA ALA A 35 -11.15 0.38 -13.47
C ALA A 35 -11.39 -0.54 -14.67
N TYR A 36 -10.55 -1.57 -14.84
CA TYR A 36 -10.71 -2.56 -15.90
C TYR A 36 -11.65 -3.72 -15.53
N GLY A 37 -12.09 -3.82 -14.28
CA GLY A 37 -12.98 -4.88 -13.80
C GLY A 37 -12.31 -6.26 -13.76
N GLU A 38 -10.97 -6.28 -13.65
CA GLU A 38 -10.20 -7.52 -13.51
C GLU A 38 -10.29 -8.04 -12.06
N PRO A 39 -10.29 -9.36 -11.84
CA PRO A 39 -10.39 -9.91 -10.49
C PRO A 39 -9.11 -9.69 -9.69
N PHE A 40 -9.26 -9.42 -8.39
CA PHE A 40 -8.10 -9.42 -7.49
C PHE A 40 -7.64 -10.85 -7.19
N THR A 41 -6.39 -10.98 -6.74
CA THR A 41 -5.76 -12.27 -6.40
C THR A 41 -5.23 -12.23 -4.97
N LEU A 42 -4.92 -13.39 -4.39
CA LEU A 42 -4.25 -13.45 -3.08
C LEU A 42 -2.88 -12.75 -3.07
N ARG A 43 -2.23 -12.57 -4.23
CA ARG A 43 -1.01 -11.76 -4.34
C ARG A 43 -1.30 -10.29 -4.02
N HIS A 44 -2.35 -9.72 -4.61
CA HIS A 44 -2.72 -8.32 -4.35
C HIS A 44 -3.06 -8.12 -2.86
N LEU A 45 -3.79 -9.06 -2.26
CA LEU A 45 -4.08 -9.01 -0.83
C LEU A 45 -2.81 -9.11 0.03
N SER A 46 -1.92 -10.08 -0.25
CA SER A 46 -0.71 -10.27 0.56
C SER A 46 0.25 -9.09 0.46
N GLU A 47 0.36 -8.48 -0.72
CA GLU A 47 1.15 -7.29 -0.96
C GLU A 47 0.57 -6.08 -0.22
N ALA A 48 -0.76 -5.87 -0.31
CA ALA A 48 -1.45 -4.80 0.42
C ALA A 48 -1.25 -4.92 1.94
N VAL A 49 -1.36 -6.13 2.49
CA VAL A 49 -1.15 -6.40 3.92
C VAL A 49 0.31 -6.17 4.33
N THR A 50 1.26 -6.57 3.49
CA THR A 50 2.69 -6.39 3.76
C THR A 50 3.04 -4.90 3.80
N LEU A 51 2.58 -4.14 2.82
CA LEU A 51 2.79 -2.70 2.73
C LEU A 51 2.10 -1.94 3.87
N TYR A 52 0.90 -2.35 4.28
CA TYR A 52 0.20 -1.77 5.43
C TYR A 52 0.98 -1.98 6.74
N ARG A 53 1.46 -3.21 6.99
CA ARG A 53 2.26 -3.51 8.19
C ARG A 53 3.57 -2.73 8.20
N LEU A 54 4.21 -2.59 7.04
CA LEU A 54 5.43 -1.80 6.91
C LEU A 54 5.14 -0.30 7.15
N HIS A 55 4.04 0.22 6.62
CA HIS A 55 3.59 1.59 6.89
C HIS A 55 3.37 1.81 8.39
N GLN A 56 2.67 0.91 9.08
CA GLN A 56 2.46 1.01 10.52
C GLN A 56 3.79 1.06 11.29
N ALA A 57 4.72 0.14 10.99
CA ALA A 57 6.02 0.09 11.65
C ALA A 57 6.85 1.36 11.42
N LEU A 58 6.80 1.94 10.22
CA LEU A 58 7.52 3.17 9.89
C LEU A 58 6.83 4.43 10.46
N ALA A 59 5.50 4.43 10.54
CA ALA A 59 4.73 5.51 11.15
C ALA A 59 4.98 5.60 12.67
N GLU A 60 5.11 4.46 13.36
CA GLU A 60 5.50 4.42 14.78
C GLU A 60 6.89 5.04 15.04
N LEU A 61 7.78 4.95 14.05
CA LEU A 61 9.12 5.56 14.10
C LEU A 61 9.13 7.03 13.67
N ALA A 62 7.97 7.63 13.39
CA ALA A 62 7.81 9.00 12.87
C ALA A 62 8.61 9.26 11.56
N LEU A 63 8.85 8.22 10.77
CA LEU A 63 9.65 8.31 9.54
C LEU A 63 8.82 8.66 8.29
N LEU A 64 7.49 8.71 8.40
CA LEU A 64 6.60 8.91 7.26
C LEU A 64 5.51 9.95 7.56
N ASP A 65 5.27 10.83 6.59
CA ASP A 65 4.14 11.78 6.56
C ASP A 65 3.05 11.32 5.56
N ILE A 66 2.98 10.01 5.27
CA ILE A 66 2.06 9.46 4.27
C ILE A 66 0.76 9.03 4.95
N ASP A 67 -0.39 9.46 4.42
CA ASP A 67 -1.69 8.95 4.86
C ASP A 67 -1.78 7.43 4.59
N GLY A 68 -1.96 6.62 5.64
CA GLY A 68 -2.17 5.16 5.53
C GLY A 68 -3.49 4.79 4.84
N GLN A 69 -4.27 5.78 4.39
CA GLN A 69 -5.60 5.60 3.83
C GLN A 69 -5.57 4.87 2.48
N GLY A 70 -4.59 5.17 1.63
CA GLY A 70 -4.46 4.52 0.31
C GLY A 70 -4.28 3.02 0.44
N ILE A 71 -3.40 2.59 1.34
CA ILE A 71 -3.13 1.17 1.55
C ILE A 71 -4.27 0.46 2.28
N SER A 72 -4.91 1.10 3.26
CA SER A 72 -6.11 0.56 3.92
C SER A 72 -7.29 0.38 2.93
N ARG A 73 -7.42 1.29 1.95
CA ARG A 73 -8.37 1.14 0.84
C ARG A 73 -8.01 -0.07 -0.03
N CYS A 74 -6.75 -0.25 -0.39
CA CYS A 74 -6.32 -1.40 -1.18
C CYS A 74 -6.64 -2.73 -0.48
N ILE A 75 -6.43 -2.81 0.84
CA ILE A 75 -6.82 -3.97 1.65
C ILE A 75 -8.33 -4.22 1.54
N ARG A 76 -9.16 -3.20 1.74
CA ARG A 76 -10.62 -3.31 1.62
C ARG A 76 -11.01 -3.86 0.24
N MET A 77 -10.50 -3.26 -0.83
CA MET A 77 -10.82 -3.66 -2.20
C MET A 77 -10.49 -5.14 -2.44
N CYS A 78 -9.33 -5.59 -1.95
CA CYS A 78 -8.95 -7.00 -2.06
C CYS A 78 -9.85 -7.92 -1.21
N VAL A 79 -10.22 -7.52 0.01
CA VAL A 79 -11.02 -8.33 0.94
C VAL A 79 -12.51 -8.41 0.54
N ASP A 80 -13.01 -7.39 -0.14
CA ASP A 80 -14.38 -7.33 -0.65
C ASP A 80 -14.52 -8.02 -2.01
N ASP A 81 -13.41 -8.25 -2.72
CA ASP A 81 -13.39 -8.96 -4.00
C ASP A 81 -13.88 -10.41 -3.89
N ALA A 82 -14.76 -10.81 -4.80
CA ALA A 82 -15.38 -12.12 -4.76
C ALA A 82 -14.40 -13.28 -4.99
N ALA A 83 -13.40 -13.10 -5.86
CA ALA A 83 -12.41 -14.13 -6.16
C ALA A 83 -11.49 -14.36 -4.96
N VAL A 84 -11.00 -13.27 -4.35
CA VAL A 84 -10.19 -13.34 -3.12
C VAL A 84 -10.97 -14.00 -1.98
N ARG A 85 -12.23 -13.59 -1.74
CA ARG A 85 -13.07 -14.20 -0.70
C ARG A 85 -13.30 -15.68 -0.94
N PHE A 86 -13.53 -16.07 -2.19
CA PHE A 86 -13.67 -17.47 -2.57
C PHE A 86 -12.39 -18.26 -2.23
N GLU A 87 -11.22 -17.78 -2.64
CA GLU A 87 -9.93 -18.43 -2.34
C GLU A 87 -9.66 -18.56 -0.84
N LEU A 88 -9.87 -17.48 -0.07
CA LEU A 88 -9.69 -17.51 1.40
C LEU A 88 -10.67 -18.47 2.09
N THR A 89 -11.89 -18.61 1.55
CA THR A 89 -12.87 -19.57 2.04
C THR A 89 -12.43 -21.01 1.75
N GLN A 90 -11.91 -21.29 0.55
CA GLN A 90 -11.37 -22.61 0.20
C GLN A 90 -10.20 -23.01 1.10
N LEU A 91 -9.41 -22.03 1.54
CA LEU A 91 -8.31 -22.23 2.48
C LEU A 91 -8.77 -22.31 3.96
N GLY A 92 -10.03 -21.98 4.26
CA GLY A 92 -10.57 -21.99 5.62
C GLY A 92 -10.05 -20.87 6.52
N VAL A 93 -9.50 -19.79 5.95
CA VAL A 93 -8.84 -18.70 6.70
C VAL A 93 -9.53 -17.35 6.59
N LEU A 94 -10.65 -17.25 5.84
CA LEU A 94 -11.34 -15.98 5.60
C LEU A 94 -11.64 -15.21 6.90
N GLU A 95 -12.27 -15.84 7.88
CA GLU A 95 -12.63 -15.17 9.14
C GLU A 95 -11.40 -14.69 9.92
N GLY A 96 -10.35 -15.50 9.97
CA GLY A 96 -9.09 -15.13 10.63
C GLY A 96 -8.43 -13.93 9.95
N VAL A 97 -8.40 -13.91 8.62
CA VAL A 97 -7.87 -12.78 7.84
C VAL A 97 -8.70 -11.51 8.09
N LEU A 98 -10.04 -11.61 8.10
CA LEU A 98 -10.92 -10.47 8.39
C LEU A 98 -10.68 -9.90 9.79
N LEU A 99 -10.49 -10.77 10.79
CA LEU A 99 -10.22 -10.38 12.16
C LEU A 99 -8.87 -9.66 12.29
N GLU A 100 -7.82 -10.22 11.72
CA GLU A 100 -6.47 -9.64 11.73
C GLU A 100 -6.41 -8.28 11.03
N LEU A 101 -7.23 -8.09 9.98
CA LEU A 101 -7.28 -6.85 9.21
C LEU A 101 -8.29 -5.83 9.72
N ALA A 102 -9.03 -6.13 10.79
CA ALA A 102 -10.06 -5.24 11.32
C ALA A 102 -9.54 -3.82 11.60
N GLY A 103 -8.28 -3.69 12.06
CA GLY A 103 -7.64 -2.38 12.26
C GLY A 103 -7.53 -1.57 10.95
N ALA A 104 -7.02 -2.18 9.88
CA ALA A 104 -6.91 -1.54 8.56
C ALA A 104 -8.30 -1.19 8.00
N LEU A 105 -9.25 -2.09 8.17
CA LEU A 105 -10.63 -1.92 7.71
C LEU A 105 -11.37 -0.82 8.47
N ASN A 106 -11.02 -0.52 9.72
CA ASN A 106 -11.68 0.54 10.49
C ASN A 106 -11.10 1.94 10.24
N GLN A 107 -9.94 2.04 9.59
CA GLN A 107 -9.23 3.31 9.38
C GLN A 107 -9.69 4.11 8.15
N GLN A 108 -10.71 3.65 7.42
CA GLN A 108 -11.13 4.35 6.20
C GLN A 108 -11.95 5.60 6.49
N ASP A 109 -11.55 6.69 5.83
CA ASP A 109 -12.42 7.80 5.51
C ASP A 109 -13.31 7.36 4.33
N VAL A 110 -14.61 7.20 4.58
CA VAL A 110 -15.62 6.65 3.63
C VAL A 110 -15.83 7.56 2.40
N HIS A 111 -15.14 8.70 2.32
CA HIS A 111 -15.48 9.81 1.43
C HIS A 111 -14.53 10.06 0.26
N ALA A 112 -13.39 9.37 0.15
CA ALA A 112 -12.47 9.58 -0.98
C ALA A 112 -12.89 8.72 -2.20
N SER A 113 -13.44 9.36 -3.22
CA SER A 113 -13.74 8.74 -4.52
C SER A 113 -12.45 8.29 -5.24
N THR A 114 -12.57 7.29 -6.13
CA THR A 114 -11.46 6.80 -6.97
C THR A 114 -10.77 7.95 -7.73
N THR A 115 -11.54 8.92 -8.24
CA THR A 115 -11.00 10.11 -8.93
C THR A 115 -10.12 10.98 -8.02
N GLN A 116 -10.53 11.21 -6.78
CA GLN A 116 -9.74 11.99 -5.80
C GLN A 116 -8.44 11.29 -5.41
N ARG A 117 -8.44 9.95 -5.38
CA ARG A 117 -7.21 9.18 -5.13
C ARG A 117 -6.26 9.25 -6.33
N TRP A 118 -6.77 9.12 -7.54
CA TRP A 118 -5.98 9.31 -8.75
C TRP A 118 -5.30 10.69 -8.81
N ASP A 119 -6.02 11.76 -8.48
CA ASP A 119 -5.46 13.11 -8.45
C ASP A 119 -4.32 13.25 -7.41
N LYS A 120 -4.44 12.61 -6.24
CA LYS A 120 -3.37 12.56 -5.23
C LYS A 120 -2.13 11.78 -5.69
N LEU A 121 -2.32 10.72 -6.47
CA LEU A 121 -1.24 9.87 -6.95
C LEU A 121 -0.50 10.47 -8.14
N LYS A 122 -1.17 11.31 -8.93
CA LYS A 122 -0.66 11.81 -10.21
C LYS A 122 0.74 12.42 -10.10
N SER A 123 0.97 13.30 -9.13
CA SER A 123 2.27 13.96 -8.92
C SER A 123 3.39 13.00 -8.50
N LYS A 124 3.06 11.82 -7.95
CA LYS A 124 4.02 10.79 -7.55
C LYS A 124 4.34 9.80 -8.68
N LEU A 125 3.48 9.75 -9.70
CA LEU A 125 3.58 8.85 -10.85
C LEU A 125 4.00 9.58 -12.15
N GLU A 126 4.37 10.86 -12.08
CA GLU A 126 4.76 11.67 -13.26
C GLU A 126 5.97 11.13 -14.05
N TRP A 127 6.76 10.23 -13.48
CA TRP A 127 7.89 9.59 -14.16
C TRP A 127 7.50 8.35 -14.98
N VAL A 128 6.23 7.92 -14.93
CA VAL A 128 5.70 6.76 -15.67
C VAL A 128 5.11 7.18 -17.03
N SER A 129 5.04 8.49 -17.34
CA SER A 129 4.55 9.04 -18.62
C SER A 129 5.64 9.33 -19.64
#